data_AF-K1VP72-F1
#
_entry.id   AF-K1VP72-F1
#
_cell.length_a   1.000
_cell.length_b   1.000
_cell.length_c   1.000
_cell.angle_alpha   90.00
_cell.angle_beta   90.00
_cell.angle_gamma   90.00
#
_symmetry.space_group_name_H-M   'P 1'
#
loop_
_entity.id
_entity.type
_entity.pdbx_description
1 polymer ?
#
loop_
_entity_poly.entity_id
_entity_poly.type
_entity_poly.pdbx_seq_one_letter_code
_entity_poly.pdbx_strand_id
1 'polypeptide(L)'
;MTYDLTPALPATQTPKDYARIHFDPAQVPETRIVGLLACQRDPLLRSLTRKIVRSEQAKTAPVAQKGRAKKKTKSGSATPATPAESGTATPTTPAEPAEPEGKLWEVMLEDTVLFPEGGGQPWDTGRLSLVDANGASQSFAVEGVVRRGLDAVHIVRVPSSSAIDFGTVVGQEATAEVDWERRLDHMATHTGQHLLSAVLDRRGLNTLSWGMPAYPSTEAPYVELPRGLTWQEAQEVEDECNRYIGEDVKVWIDFSVQGSATTEEEERENRGVPKDYSGVSSGELELREGGRATAGPFANGQGVIRHCNITAIDRNACCGTQLPSLSPISFIHVLPPSTPWDSAKTTSTPTRLFFVAGPRAARHLREASRALSRSAQVMGVGRSDLTERLQRTEKVRFETAEREKALKIELTRLLGQSAAEQGDRAKVVRSAPATHDYDALSGVAGAYCDARPEGVVVAVSCAEKPALVVVQSKNEGEAKKVFDALKGGLTKEDKSRVKGGGARGRFMAKVEGKWGPGEEEAVDKALAQ
;
A
#
# COMPACT_ATOMS: atom_id res chain seq x y z
N MET A 1 -25.04 8.22 36.26
CA MET A 1 -24.02 8.63 37.25
C MET A 1 -22.67 8.18 36.70
N THR A 2 -21.63 9.02 36.78
CA THR A 2 -20.27 8.64 36.36
C THR A 2 -19.43 8.33 37.59
N TYR A 3 -18.53 7.35 37.47
CA TYR A 3 -17.66 6.92 38.56
C TYR A 3 -16.17 7.11 38.23
N ASP A 4 -15.34 7.26 39.28
CA ASP A 4 -13.88 7.29 39.19
C ASP A 4 -13.27 5.93 39.56
N LEU A 5 -12.19 5.53 38.88
CA LEU A 5 -11.46 4.30 39.20
C LEU A 5 -10.24 4.56 40.09
N THR A 6 -10.01 3.66 41.04
CA THR A 6 -8.81 3.65 41.89
C THR A 6 -7.84 2.54 41.48
N PRO A 7 -6.51 2.80 41.43
CA PRO A 7 -5.88 4.10 41.66
C PRO A 7 -6.12 5.09 40.51
N ALA A 8 -6.18 6.38 40.84
CA ALA A 8 -6.32 7.44 39.85
C ALA A 8 -5.12 7.45 38.88
N LEU A 9 -5.38 7.87 37.64
CA LEU A 9 -4.31 8.10 36.67
C LEU A 9 -3.57 9.42 36.97
N PRO A 10 -2.28 9.54 36.62
CA PRO A 10 -1.58 10.81 36.63
C PRO A 10 -2.34 11.86 35.82
N ALA A 11 -2.34 13.12 36.27
CA ALA A 11 -3.02 14.19 35.56
C ALA A 11 -2.35 14.49 34.21
N THR A 12 -3.17 14.63 33.17
CA THR A 12 -2.74 15.05 31.82
C THR A 12 -3.60 16.22 31.33
N GLN A 13 -3.46 16.58 30.05
CA GLN A 13 -4.34 17.55 29.40
C GLN A 13 -5.69 16.95 28.98
N THR A 14 -5.92 15.65 29.21
CA THR A 14 -7.20 15.01 28.93
C THR A 14 -8.29 15.62 29.84
N PRO A 15 -9.40 16.12 29.28
CA PRO A 15 -10.50 16.66 30.08
C PRO A 15 -11.05 15.62 31.06
N LYS A 16 -11.41 16.05 32.27
CA LYS A 16 -11.93 15.15 33.32
C LYS A 16 -13.18 14.38 32.89
N ASP A 17 -13.98 14.95 32.00
CA ASP A 17 -15.21 14.32 31.52
C ASP A 17 -15.03 13.60 30.17
N TYR A 18 -13.78 13.35 29.76
CA TYR A 18 -13.46 12.50 28.61
C TYR A 18 -13.86 11.05 28.86
N ALA A 19 -13.48 10.47 30.01
CA ALA A 19 -13.81 9.07 30.33
C ALA A 19 -14.99 9.01 31.31
N ARG A 20 -16.14 8.57 30.82
CA ARG A 20 -17.40 8.53 31.59
C ARG A 20 -17.78 7.08 31.88
N ILE A 21 -17.56 6.65 33.11
CA ILE A 21 -17.80 5.26 33.53
C ILE A 21 -19.19 5.12 34.12
N HIS A 22 -20.05 4.31 33.51
CA HIS A 22 -21.47 4.16 33.87
C HIS A 22 -21.78 2.89 34.68
N PHE A 23 -20.77 2.31 35.32
CA PHE A 23 -20.89 1.14 36.18
C PHE A 23 -20.05 1.30 37.44
N ASP A 24 -20.39 0.55 38.50
CA ASP A 24 -19.72 0.64 39.79
C ASP A 24 -18.25 0.16 39.71
N PRO A 25 -17.26 1.01 40.04
CA PRO A 25 -15.84 0.68 40.12
C PRO A 25 -15.52 -0.54 40.98
N ALA A 26 -16.31 -0.80 42.03
CA ALA A 26 -16.10 -1.93 42.94
C ALA A 26 -16.21 -3.28 42.23
N GLN A 27 -16.81 -3.30 41.04
CA GLN A 27 -17.00 -4.49 40.22
C GLN A 27 -15.84 -4.73 39.25
N VAL A 28 -14.91 -3.79 39.13
CA VAL A 28 -13.79 -3.85 38.18
C VAL A 28 -12.63 -4.65 38.77
N PRO A 29 -12.04 -5.62 38.04
CA PRO A 29 -10.87 -6.35 38.50
C PRO A 29 -9.66 -5.44 38.75
N GLU A 30 -8.80 -5.81 39.71
CA GLU A 30 -7.56 -5.07 40.01
C GLU A 30 -6.67 -4.95 38.76
N THR A 31 -6.40 -6.06 38.07
CA THR A 31 -5.79 -6.05 36.74
C THR A 31 -6.79 -5.56 35.70
N ARG A 32 -6.46 -4.44 35.06
CA ARG A 32 -7.30 -3.80 34.05
C ARG A 32 -7.35 -4.61 32.77
N ILE A 33 -8.53 -4.62 32.20
CA ILE A 33 -8.87 -5.37 30.99
C ILE A 33 -8.90 -4.44 29.77
N VAL A 34 -8.70 -5.03 28.60
CA VAL A 34 -8.96 -4.38 27.32
C VAL A 34 -10.40 -3.87 27.30
N GLY A 35 -10.57 -2.60 26.97
CA GLY A 35 -11.82 -1.87 27.12
C GLY A 35 -11.82 -0.89 28.28
N LEU A 36 -10.88 -1.02 29.21
CA LEU A 36 -10.76 -0.15 30.38
C LEU A 36 -9.31 0.17 30.73
N LEU A 37 -8.35 -0.05 29.82
CA LEU A 37 -6.93 0.23 30.08
C LEU A 37 -6.65 1.72 30.29
N ALA A 38 -5.55 2.07 30.95
CA ALA A 38 -5.15 3.46 31.14
C ALA A 38 -5.06 4.23 29.82
N CYS A 39 -4.50 3.64 28.77
CA CYS A 39 -4.46 4.25 27.43
C CYS A 39 -5.84 4.53 26.81
N GLN A 40 -6.89 3.81 27.23
CA GLN A 40 -8.25 3.98 26.74
C GLN A 40 -9.05 4.99 27.57
N ARG A 41 -8.69 5.16 28.86
CA ARG A 41 -9.29 6.13 29.79
C ARG A 41 -8.63 7.50 29.72
N ASP A 42 -7.32 7.54 29.47
CA ASP A 42 -6.54 8.76 29.23
C ASP A 42 -5.64 8.56 28.00
N PRO A 43 -6.06 9.06 26.82
CA PRO A 43 -5.33 8.88 25.56
C PRO A 43 -4.03 9.70 25.50
N LEU A 44 -3.91 10.76 26.31
CA LEU A 44 -2.75 11.64 26.35
C LEU A 44 -1.71 11.22 27.40
N LEU A 45 -2.02 10.22 28.24
CA LEU A 45 -1.08 9.64 29.18
C LEU A 45 0.00 8.85 28.44
N ARG A 46 1.26 9.24 28.64
CA ARG A 46 2.41 8.70 27.89
C ARG A 46 3.22 7.66 28.65
N SER A 47 3.19 7.72 29.98
CA SER A 47 3.96 6.84 30.84
C SER A 47 3.14 6.45 32.07
N LEU A 48 3.30 5.20 32.52
CA LEU A 48 2.64 4.69 33.70
C LEU A 48 3.46 3.59 34.37
N THR A 49 3.65 3.74 35.68
CA THR A 49 4.29 2.73 36.54
C THR A 49 3.25 1.84 37.18
N ARG A 50 3.32 0.52 36.94
CA ARG A 50 2.43 -0.49 37.53
C ARG A 50 3.17 -1.80 37.77
N LYS A 51 2.61 -2.68 38.59
CA LYS A 51 3.24 -3.99 38.84
C LYS A 51 3.08 -4.90 37.64
N ILE A 52 4.07 -5.77 37.45
CA ILE A 52 3.99 -6.89 36.52
C ILE A 52 3.20 -8.00 37.19
N VAL A 53 2.13 -8.47 36.54
CA VAL A 53 1.28 -9.57 37.04
C VAL A 53 1.59 -10.91 36.37
N ARG A 54 2.24 -10.88 35.19
CA ARG A 54 2.66 -12.08 34.46
C ARG A 54 3.92 -11.79 33.65
N SER A 55 4.84 -12.74 33.61
CA SER A 55 6.04 -12.68 32.77
C SER A 55 6.45 -14.09 32.35
N GLU A 56 6.42 -14.36 31.05
CA GLU A 56 6.76 -15.67 30.48
C GLU A 56 7.59 -15.51 29.21
N GLN A 57 8.47 -16.46 28.90
CA GLN A 57 9.24 -16.41 27.67
C GLN A 57 8.31 -16.63 26.45
N ALA A 58 8.36 -15.73 25.48
CA ALA A 58 7.51 -15.80 24.29
C ALA A 58 7.91 -17.01 23.42
N LYS A 59 6.93 -17.82 23.02
CA LYS A 59 7.14 -18.98 22.15
C LYS A 59 7.27 -18.59 20.67
N THR A 60 6.65 -17.48 20.27
CA THR A 60 6.64 -16.99 18.90
C THR A 60 6.74 -15.47 18.87
N ALA A 61 7.46 -14.92 17.89
CA ALA A 61 7.44 -13.48 17.64
C ALA A 61 6.04 -13.05 17.17
N PRO A 62 5.60 -11.81 17.48
CA PRO A 62 4.33 -11.28 17.02
C PRO A 62 4.33 -11.16 15.49
N VAL A 63 3.17 -11.40 14.88
CA VAL A 63 2.98 -11.24 13.43
C VAL A 63 3.08 -9.76 13.09
N ALA A 64 3.96 -9.37 12.17
CA ALA A 64 4.10 -7.96 11.81
C ALA A 64 2.77 -7.36 11.31
N GLN A 65 2.32 -6.24 11.90
CA GLN A 65 1.19 -5.47 11.38
C GLN A 65 1.51 -4.93 9.98
N LYS A 66 0.52 -4.93 9.08
CA LYS A 66 0.66 -4.41 7.71
C LYS A 66 1.05 -2.92 7.78
N GLY A 67 2.34 -2.66 7.57
CA GLY A 67 2.95 -1.32 7.61
C GLY A 67 4.47 -1.40 7.38
N ARG A 68 4.94 -2.41 6.64
CA ARG A 68 6.37 -2.66 6.49
C ARG A 68 6.98 -1.58 5.61
N ALA A 69 7.81 -0.72 6.19
CA ALA A 69 8.82 0.00 5.43
C ALA A 69 9.58 -1.02 4.57
N LYS A 70 9.62 -0.81 3.24
CA LYS A 70 10.21 -1.74 2.27
C LYS A 70 11.59 -2.23 2.74
N LYS A 71 11.65 -3.47 3.25
CA LYS A 71 12.89 -4.23 3.37
C LYS A 71 13.36 -4.49 1.93
N LYS A 72 14.42 -3.81 1.48
CA LYS A 72 15.07 -4.08 0.18
C LYS A 72 15.49 -5.55 0.14
N THR A 73 14.69 -6.38 -0.50
CA THR A 73 15.11 -7.71 -0.96
C THR A 73 16.00 -7.51 -2.18
N LYS A 74 17.29 -7.84 -2.05
CA LYS A 74 18.18 -8.08 -3.19
C LYS A 74 17.72 -9.34 -3.92
N SER A 75 17.22 -9.19 -5.13
CA SER A 75 17.36 -10.20 -6.18
C SER A 75 17.22 -9.53 -7.56
N GLY A 76 17.98 -10.01 -8.53
CA GLY A 76 17.80 -9.68 -9.95
C GLY A 76 18.88 -8.78 -10.54
N SER A 77 19.78 -9.41 -11.29
CA SER A 77 20.89 -8.87 -12.06
C SER A 77 20.51 -7.83 -13.12
N ALA A 78 21.26 -6.72 -13.17
CA ALA A 78 21.51 -5.97 -14.39
C ALA A 78 22.89 -5.28 -14.30
N THR A 79 23.69 -5.48 -15.35
CA THR A 79 25.09 -5.08 -15.59
C THR A 79 25.26 -3.54 -15.60
N PRO A 80 26.44 -2.99 -15.26
CA PRO A 80 26.55 -1.62 -14.76
C PRO A 80 26.74 -0.57 -15.87
N ALA A 81 26.11 0.58 -15.69
CA ALA A 81 26.48 1.82 -16.37
C ALA A 81 27.00 2.81 -15.32
N THR A 82 28.25 3.22 -15.49
CA THR A 82 28.98 4.18 -14.68
C THR A 82 28.31 5.56 -14.72
N PRO A 83 28.26 6.29 -13.60
CA PRO A 83 28.36 7.74 -13.66
C PRO A 83 29.51 8.27 -12.81
N ALA A 84 30.14 9.30 -13.36
CA ALA A 84 31.25 10.05 -12.82
C ALA A 84 30.94 10.76 -11.49
N GLU A 85 32.02 10.94 -10.72
CA GLU A 85 32.10 11.66 -9.46
C GLU A 85 31.82 13.16 -9.61
N SER A 86 31.09 13.74 -8.65
CA SER A 86 31.43 15.04 -8.07
C SER A 86 30.69 15.20 -6.73
N GLY A 87 31.45 15.28 -5.65
CA GLY A 87 30.94 15.23 -4.28
C GLY A 87 30.41 16.56 -3.73
N THR A 88 29.77 16.45 -2.57
CA THR A 88 29.98 17.37 -1.44
C THR A 88 29.43 16.70 -0.17
N ALA A 89 30.24 16.73 0.88
CA ALA A 89 30.11 15.94 2.08
C ALA A 89 29.19 16.58 3.14
N THR A 90 28.51 15.74 3.90
CA THR A 90 28.33 15.90 5.36
C THR A 90 28.01 14.51 5.96
N PRO A 91 28.45 14.22 7.20
CA PRO A 91 28.75 12.86 7.64
C PRO A 91 27.51 12.16 8.20
N THR A 92 27.10 11.06 7.56
CA THR A 92 26.25 10.04 8.18
C THR A 92 27.14 8.88 8.58
N THR A 93 27.33 8.68 9.88
CA THR A 93 27.70 7.37 10.44
C THR A 93 26.58 6.39 10.07
N PRO A 94 26.85 5.30 9.34
CA PRO A 94 25.90 4.20 9.27
C PRO A 94 26.11 3.37 10.54
N ALA A 95 25.18 3.46 11.49
CA ALA A 95 25.03 2.36 12.45
C ALA A 95 24.51 1.15 11.65
N GLU A 96 25.35 0.12 11.58
CA GLU A 96 25.00 -1.19 11.00
C GLU A 96 23.78 -1.79 11.72
N PRO A 97 22.94 -2.60 11.04
CA PRO A 97 21.87 -3.32 11.71
C PRO A 97 22.48 -4.52 12.45
N ALA A 98 22.70 -4.36 13.76
CA ALA A 98 22.84 -5.52 14.63
C ALA A 98 21.55 -6.34 14.55
N GLU A 99 21.66 -7.64 14.27
CA GLU A 99 20.55 -8.55 14.55
C GLU A 99 20.19 -8.42 16.03
N PRO A 100 18.91 -8.38 16.42
CA PRO A 100 18.57 -8.06 17.80
C PRO A 100 18.87 -9.28 18.71
N GLU A 101 20.11 -9.35 19.21
CA GLU A 101 20.56 -10.29 20.23
C GLU A 101 19.68 -10.16 21.49
N GLY A 102 18.74 -11.09 21.68
CA GLY A 102 17.87 -11.10 22.85
C GLY A 102 16.69 -12.06 22.73
N LYS A 103 16.15 -12.48 23.87
CA LYS A 103 14.94 -13.32 23.96
C LYS A 103 13.70 -12.42 24.03
N LEU A 104 12.59 -12.91 23.49
CA LEU A 104 11.28 -12.26 23.62
C LEU A 104 10.56 -12.78 24.86
N TRP A 105 9.89 -11.87 25.56
CA TRP A 105 9.09 -12.13 26.74
C TRP A 105 7.69 -11.55 26.58
N GLU A 106 6.70 -12.24 27.13
CA GLU A 106 5.32 -11.82 27.24
C GLU A 106 5.09 -11.32 28.65
N VAL A 107 4.80 -10.03 28.77
CA VAL A 107 4.67 -9.35 30.06
C VAL A 107 3.29 -8.71 30.17
N MET A 108 2.63 -8.87 31.31
CA MET A 108 1.37 -8.20 31.61
C MET A 108 1.56 -7.30 32.82
N LEU A 109 1.01 -6.08 32.72
CA LEU A 109 0.97 -5.11 33.81
C LEU A 109 -0.43 -5.07 34.41
N GLU A 110 -0.55 -4.63 35.68
CA GLU A 110 -1.86 -4.36 36.31
C GLU A 110 -2.69 -3.35 35.50
N ASP A 111 -2.03 -2.39 34.87
CA ASP A 111 -2.63 -1.44 33.94
C ASP A 111 -1.55 -0.92 32.99
N THR A 112 -1.91 -0.48 31.79
CA THR A 112 -0.92 -0.09 30.78
C THR A 112 -1.33 1.11 29.95
N VAL A 113 -0.32 1.94 29.64
CA VAL A 113 -0.39 3.02 28.66
C VAL A 113 -0.13 2.55 27.24
N LEU A 114 0.14 1.27 26.99
CA LEU A 114 0.41 0.71 25.66
C LEU A 114 -0.82 -0.03 25.14
N PHE A 115 -1.29 0.33 23.95
CA PHE A 115 -2.50 -0.23 23.36
C PHE A 115 -2.21 -1.56 22.62
N PRO A 116 -2.96 -2.65 22.86
CA PRO A 116 -2.72 -3.98 22.30
C PRO A 116 -3.19 -4.23 20.86
N GLU A 117 -3.83 -3.27 20.19
CA GLU A 117 -4.64 -3.43 18.96
C GLU A 117 -6.14 -3.64 19.22
N GLY A 118 -6.96 -3.15 18.29
CA GLY A 118 -8.41 -3.30 18.36
C GLY A 118 -9.18 -2.28 17.52
N GLY A 119 -10.33 -2.68 17.00
CA GLY A 119 -11.22 -1.80 16.23
C GLY A 119 -10.65 -1.33 14.88
N GLY A 120 -9.61 -1.98 14.35
CA GLY A 120 -8.89 -1.55 13.15
C GLY A 120 -7.63 -0.73 13.43
N GLN A 121 -7.43 -0.29 14.68
CA GLN A 121 -6.23 0.42 15.11
C GLN A 121 -5.07 -0.56 15.42
N PRO A 122 -3.87 -0.32 14.88
CA PRO A 122 -2.67 -1.11 15.20
C PRO A 122 -2.25 -0.94 16.66
N TRP A 123 -1.38 -1.83 17.16
CA TRP A 123 -0.91 -1.75 18.55
C TRP A 123 0.12 -0.64 18.70
N ASP A 124 0.37 -0.22 19.94
CA ASP A 124 1.51 0.62 20.24
C ASP A 124 2.82 -0.17 20.34
N THR A 125 3.90 0.57 20.21
CA THR A 125 5.25 0.19 20.60
C THR A 125 5.72 1.15 21.68
N GLY A 126 6.84 0.84 22.32
CA GLY A 126 7.34 1.70 23.39
C GLY A 126 8.48 1.08 24.14
N ARG A 127 8.60 1.43 25.41
CA ARG A 127 9.62 0.91 26.32
C ARG A 127 8.99 0.45 27.63
N LEU A 128 9.60 -0.56 28.23
CA LEU A 128 9.31 -1.02 29.57
C LEU A 128 10.58 -0.87 30.40
N SER A 129 10.53 -0.04 31.44
CA SER A 129 11.68 0.24 32.29
C SER A 129 11.49 -0.38 33.67
N LEU A 130 12.48 -1.11 34.14
CA LEU A 130 12.52 -1.73 35.46
C LEU A 130 13.78 -1.29 36.21
N VAL A 131 13.74 -1.39 37.53
CA VAL A 131 14.90 -1.15 38.40
C VAL A 131 15.45 -2.50 38.84
N ASP A 132 16.75 -2.72 38.67
CA ASP A 132 17.41 -3.95 39.13
C ASP A 132 17.66 -3.96 40.64
N ALA A 133 18.17 -5.09 41.16
CA ALA A 133 18.44 -5.26 42.59
C ALA A 133 19.46 -4.26 43.16
N ASN A 134 20.27 -3.62 42.32
CA ASN A 134 21.26 -2.62 42.72
C ASN A 134 20.70 -1.19 42.60
N GLY A 135 19.43 -1.03 42.24
CA GLY A 135 18.79 0.27 42.06
C GLY A 135 19.03 0.91 40.69
N ALA A 136 19.66 0.20 39.73
CA ALA A 136 19.91 0.76 38.40
C ALA A 136 18.72 0.50 37.46
N SER A 137 18.29 1.53 36.74
CA SER A 137 17.20 1.43 35.77
C SER A 137 17.68 0.84 34.46
N GLN A 138 16.98 -0.18 33.96
CA GLN A 138 17.17 -0.76 32.63
C GLN A 138 15.88 -0.63 31.82
N SER A 139 16.00 -0.34 30.52
CA SER A 139 14.87 -0.07 29.63
C SER A 139 14.87 -1.02 28.44
N PHE A 140 13.76 -1.73 28.25
CA PHE A 140 13.57 -2.78 27.26
C PHE A 140 12.59 -2.35 26.19
N ALA A 141 12.84 -2.74 24.94
CA ALA A 141 11.96 -2.38 23.83
C ALA A 141 10.68 -3.24 23.88
N VAL A 142 9.52 -2.57 23.80
CA VAL A 142 8.23 -3.22 23.57
C VAL A 142 7.97 -3.23 22.08
N GLU A 143 8.09 -4.40 21.45
CA GLU A 143 7.97 -4.58 20.00
C GLU A 143 6.52 -4.63 19.51
N GLY A 144 5.62 -4.87 20.44
CA GLY A 144 4.18 -4.82 20.23
C GLY A 144 3.46 -5.17 21.50
N VAL A 145 2.16 -4.91 21.50
CA VAL A 145 1.27 -5.38 22.54
C VAL A 145 0.18 -6.15 21.81
N VAL A 146 -0.16 -7.34 22.30
CA VAL A 146 -1.11 -8.25 21.66
C VAL A 146 -2.29 -8.44 22.60
N ARG A 147 -3.49 -8.45 22.02
CA ARG A 147 -4.71 -8.77 22.75
C ARG A 147 -4.90 -10.28 22.84
N ARG A 148 -5.15 -10.80 24.04
CA ARG A 148 -5.57 -12.21 24.26
C ARG A 148 -6.85 -12.24 25.09
N GLY A 149 -8.00 -12.35 24.43
CA GLY A 149 -9.29 -12.11 25.09
C GLY A 149 -9.35 -10.68 25.63
N LEU A 150 -9.44 -10.54 26.96
CA LEU A 150 -9.48 -9.26 27.67
C LEU A 150 -8.11 -8.78 28.17
N ASP A 151 -7.04 -9.49 27.84
CA ASP A 151 -5.70 -9.23 28.33
C ASP A 151 -4.85 -8.42 27.34
N ALA A 152 -4.05 -7.49 27.87
CA ALA A 152 -3.04 -6.74 27.13
C ALA A 152 -1.64 -7.31 27.41
N VAL A 153 -1.09 -8.05 26.44
CA VAL A 153 0.18 -8.77 26.57
C VAL A 153 1.29 -8.03 25.83
N HIS A 154 2.28 -7.51 26.56
CA HIS A 154 3.41 -6.78 26.01
C HIS A 154 4.48 -7.76 25.53
N ILE A 155 4.92 -7.62 24.29
CA ILE A 155 6.05 -8.37 23.75
C ILE A 155 7.31 -7.54 23.95
N VAL A 156 8.13 -7.96 24.91
CA VAL A 156 9.33 -7.25 25.35
C VAL A 156 10.57 -7.98 24.85
N ARG A 157 11.48 -7.25 24.20
CA ARG A 157 12.79 -7.78 23.84
C ARG A 157 13.78 -7.55 24.97
N VAL A 158 14.37 -8.64 25.45
CA VAL A 158 15.33 -8.66 26.55
C VAL A 158 16.69 -9.12 26.03
N PRO A 159 17.70 -8.23 25.97
CA PRO A 159 19.05 -8.59 25.55
C PRO A 159 19.67 -9.66 26.46
N SER A 160 20.52 -10.52 25.91
CA SER A 160 21.22 -11.56 26.69
C SER A 160 22.14 -10.99 27.78
N SER A 161 22.55 -9.73 27.64
CA SER A 161 23.36 -8.99 28.61
C SER A 161 22.55 -8.29 29.71
N SER A 162 21.22 -8.44 29.72
CA SER A 162 20.35 -7.86 30.75
C SER A 162 20.72 -8.37 32.14
N ALA A 163 20.85 -7.47 33.12
CA ALA A 163 21.01 -7.87 34.52
C ALA A 163 19.67 -8.23 35.20
N ILE A 164 18.55 -7.93 34.53
CA ILE A 164 17.21 -8.25 35.00
C ILE A 164 16.76 -9.57 34.39
N ASP A 165 16.47 -10.55 35.27
CA ASP A 165 15.88 -11.83 34.89
C ASP A 165 14.35 -11.74 34.87
N PHE A 166 13.78 -11.68 33.67
CA PHE A 166 12.34 -11.63 33.43
C PHE A 166 11.59 -12.89 33.91
N GLY A 167 12.27 -13.97 34.30
CA GLY A 167 11.64 -15.10 35.00
C GLY A 167 11.19 -14.77 36.43
N THR A 168 11.67 -13.65 37.00
CA THR A 168 11.48 -13.29 38.42
C THR A 168 10.87 -11.90 38.63
N VAL A 169 10.43 -11.23 37.56
CA VAL A 169 9.93 -9.84 37.61
C VAL A 169 8.46 -9.71 38.04
N VAL A 170 7.73 -10.81 38.21
CA VAL A 170 6.33 -10.76 38.68
C VAL A 170 6.28 -10.13 40.08
N GLY A 171 5.36 -9.18 40.25
CA GLY A 171 5.20 -8.36 41.46
C GLY A 171 6.05 -7.09 41.49
N GLN A 172 7.07 -6.96 40.63
CA GLN A 172 7.91 -5.75 40.54
C GLN A 172 7.19 -4.63 39.80
N GLU A 173 7.51 -3.38 40.16
CA GLU A 173 7.04 -2.21 39.43
C GLU A 173 7.82 -2.02 38.12
N ALA A 174 7.09 -1.78 37.04
CA ALA A 174 7.65 -1.44 35.75
C ALA A 174 6.97 -0.18 35.21
N THR A 175 7.76 0.69 34.59
CA THR A 175 7.28 1.91 33.94
C THR A 175 7.16 1.67 32.45
N ALA A 176 5.93 1.60 31.94
CA ALA A 176 5.66 1.55 30.52
C ALA A 176 5.63 2.96 29.94
N GLU A 177 6.31 3.20 28.82
CA GLU A 177 6.32 4.47 28.09
C GLU A 177 5.98 4.22 26.62
N VAL A 178 5.03 4.97 26.08
CA VAL A 178 4.56 4.81 24.69
C VAL A 178 5.46 5.54 23.69
N ASP A 179 5.67 4.93 22.51
CA ASP A 179 6.13 5.65 21.33
C ASP A 179 5.07 6.69 20.93
N TRP A 180 5.31 7.94 21.33
CA TRP A 180 4.32 8.99 21.20
C TRP A 180 4.02 9.37 19.74
N GLU A 181 5.01 9.32 18.85
CA GLU A 181 4.78 9.65 17.44
C GLU A 181 3.83 8.63 16.79
N ARG A 182 4.06 7.34 17.09
CA ARG A 182 3.17 6.26 16.67
C ARG A 182 1.77 6.44 17.25
N ARG A 183 1.67 6.64 18.56
CA ARG A 183 0.39 6.77 19.26
C ARG A 183 -0.42 7.96 18.72
N LEU A 184 0.21 9.11 18.54
CA LEU A 184 -0.46 10.30 18.03
C LEU A 184 -0.92 10.12 16.57
N ASP A 185 -0.11 9.50 15.72
CA ASP A 185 -0.50 9.15 14.34
C ASP A 185 -1.72 8.24 14.31
N HIS A 186 -1.76 7.22 15.18
CA HIS A 186 -2.88 6.28 15.25
C HIS A 186 -4.15 6.93 15.79
N MET A 187 -4.07 7.67 16.90
CA MET A 187 -5.22 8.37 17.46
C MET A 187 -5.79 9.39 16.48
N ALA A 188 -4.94 10.24 15.88
CA ALA A 188 -5.40 11.24 14.92
C ALA A 188 -6.06 10.60 13.69
N THR A 189 -5.49 9.50 13.19
CA THR A 189 -6.08 8.74 12.08
C THR A 189 -7.42 8.13 12.46
N HIS A 190 -7.52 7.50 13.63
CA HIS A 190 -8.73 6.81 14.07
C HIS A 190 -9.85 7.79 14.43
N THR A 191 -9.56 8.87 15.15
CA THR A 191 -10.53 9.94 15.40
C THR A 191 -10.95 10.62 14.09
N GLY A 192 -10.02 10.83 13.16
CA GLY A 192 -10.32 11.32 11.82
C GLY A 192 -11.24 10.39 11.03
N GLN A 193 -11.09 9.07 11.18
CA GLN A 193 -11.98 8.09 10.56
C GLN A 193 -13.40 8.17 11.12
N HIS A 194 -13.56 8.29 12.44
CA HIS A 194 -14.87 8.46 13.07
C HIS A 194 -15.57 9.72 12.53
N LEU A 195 -14.85 10.84 12.49
CA LEU A 195 -15.36 12.08 11.93
C LEU A 195 -15.77 11.91 10.45
N LEU A 196 -14.89 11.35 9.63
CA LEU A 196 -15.14 11.11 8.21
C LEU A 196 -16.37 10.24 7.98
N SER A 197 -16.49 9.14 8.74
CA SER A 197 -17.63 8.22 8.63
C SER A 197 -18.92 8.91 9.05
N ALA A 198 -18.93 9.66 10.15
CA ALA A 198 -20.14 10.35 10.59
C ALA A 198 -20.62 11.43 9.59
N VAL A 199 -19.70 12.12 8.92
CA VAL A 199 -20.04 13.06 7.83
C VAL A 199 -20.61 12.31 6.62
N LEU A 200 -20.04 11.16 6.26
CA LEU A 200 -20.53 10.33 5.15
C LEU A 200 -21.89 9.68 5.45
N ASP A 201 -22.08 9.17 6.66
CA ASP A 201 -23.32 8.52 7.12
C ASP A 201 -24.51 9.50 7.04
N ARG A 202 -24.31 10.76 7.41
CA ARG A 202 -25.32 11.84 7.26
C ARG A 202 -25.72 12.11 5.81
N ARG A 203 -24.87 11.72 4.85
CA ARG A 203 -25.13 11.78 3.41
C ARG A 203 -25.68 10.46 2.85
N GLY A 204 -26.04 9.51 3.72
CA GLY A 204 -26.53 8.18 3.35
C GLY A 204 -25.45 7.25 2.81
N LEU A 205 -24.18 7.53 3.10
CA LEU A 205 -23.01 6.79 2.61
C LEU A 205 -22.36 6.01 3.75
N ASN A 206 -23.10 5.04 4.27
CA ASN A 206 -22.68 4.28 5.44
C ASN A 206 -21.33 3.58 5.24
N THR A 207 -20.39 3.77 6.16
CA THR A 207 -19.12 3.04 6.15
C THR A 207 -19.34 1.53 6.33
N LEU A 208 -18.92 0.74 5.34
CA LEU A 208 -19.05 -0.72 5.32
C LEU A 208 -17.90 -1.42 6.07
N SER A 209 -16.69 -0.90 5.88
CA SER A 209 -15.46 -1.39 6.50
C SER A 209 -14.42 -0.28 6.51
N TRP A 210 -13.36 -0.43 7.30
CA TRP A 210 -12.24 0.50 7.25
C TRP A 210 -10.93 -0.20 7.60
N GLY A 211 -9.82 0.45 7.31
CA GLY A 211 -8.52 -0.03 7.75
C GLY A 211 -7.44 1.02 7.67
N MET A 212 -6.46 0.92 8.56
CA MET A 212 -5.30 1.80 8.59
C MET A 212 -3.98 1.00 8.64
N PRO A 213 -3.00 1.35 7.79
CA PRO A 213 -1.65 0.83 7.91
C PRO A 213 -0.98 1.27 9.21
N ALA A 214 -0.11 0.44 9.78
CA ALA A 214 0.67 0.78 10.97
C ALA A 214 1.74 1.86 10.68
N TYR A 215 2.03 2.67 11.70
CA TYR A 215 3.15 3.62 11.68
C TYR A 215 4.45 2.82 11.53
N PRO A 216 5.46 3.29 10.77
CA PRO A 216 5.58 4.61 10.12
C PRO A 216 5.11 4.65 8.66
N SER A 217 4.25 3.73 8.22
CA SER A 217 3.76 3.71 6.84
C SER A 217 3.08 5.04 6.46
N THR A 218 3.37 5.55 5.26
CA THR A 218 2.68 6.70 4.66
C THR A 218 1.55 6.31 3.72
N GLU A 219 1.27 5.00 3.61
CA GLU A 219 0.08 4.49 2.91
C GLU A 219 -1.18 5.03 3.59
N ALA A 220 -2.11 5.50 2.76
CA ALA A 220 -3.36 6.10 3.21
C ALA A 220 -4.29 5.03 3.81
N PRO A 221 -4.85 5.27 5.01
CA PRO A 221 -6.05 4.61 5.49
C PRO A 221 -7.22 4.72 4.50
N TYR A 222 -8.21 3.83 4.67
CA TYR A 222 -9.43 3.87 3.87
C TYR A 222 -10.68 3.59 4.69
N VAL A 223 -11.80 4.12 4.20
CA VAL A 223 -13.17 3.66 4.51
C VAL A 223 -13.78 3.07 3.24
N GLU A 224 -14.50 1.97 3.36
CA GLU A 224 -15.22 1.36 2.26
C GLU A 224 -16.67 1.87 2.25
N LEU A 225 -17.10 2.36 1.09
CA LEU A 225 -18.40 2.97 0.86
C LEU A 225 -19.24 2.11 -0.08
N PRO A 226 -20.59 2.20 -0.02
CA PRO A 226 -21.46 1.44 -0.92
C PRO A 226 -21.33 1.85 -2.40
N ARG A 227 -20.83 3.07 -2.65
CA ARG A 227 -20.59 3.62 -4.00
C ARG A 227 -19.40 4.58 -3.99
N GLY A 228 -18.88 4.87 -5.18
CA GLY A 228 -17.87 5.91 -5.37
C GLY A 228 -18.41 7.33 -5.21
N LEU A 229 -17.54 8.22 -4.75
CA LEU A 229 -17.78 9.67 -4.72
C LEU A 229 -17.37 10.31 -6.03
N THR A 230 -18.05 11.39 -6.40
CA THR A 230 -17.49 12.37 -7.34
C THR A 230 -16.38 13.17 -6.66
N TRP A 231 -15.57 13.90 -7.44
CA TRP A 231 -14.55 14.80 -6.88
C TRP A 231 -15.16 15.90 -6.04
N GLN A 232 -16.30 16.45 -6.46
CA GLN A 232 -17.02 17.47 -5.70
C GLN A 232 -17.53 16.92 -4.37
N GLU A 233 -18.14 15.72 -4.36
CA GLU A 233 -18.60 15.09 -3.12
C GLU A 233 -17.43 14.83 -2.15
N ALA A 234 -16.29 14.37 -2.67
CA ALA A 234 -15.09 14.15 -1.87
C ALA A 234 -14.56 15.46 -1.25
N GLN A 235 -14.57 16.55 -2.01
CA GLN A 235 -14.17 17.87 -1.52
C GLN A 235 -15.13 18.42 -0.47
N GLU A 236 -16.44 18.33 -0.69
CA GLU A 236 -17.44 18.77 0.30
C GLU A 236 -17.34 18.00 1.62
N VAL A 237 -17.06 16.69 1.54
CA VAL A 237 -16.82 15.85 2.73
C VAL A 237 -15.54 16.28 3.45
N GLU A 238 -14.45 16.53 2.72
CA GLU A 238 -13.21 17.06 3.29
C GLU A 238 -13.42 18.40 3.99
N ASP A 239 -14.08 19.35 3.33
CA ASP A 239 -14.35 20.69 3.85
C ASP A 239 -15.21 20.63 5.12
N GLU A 240 -16.24 19.79 5.12
CA GLU A 240 -17.10 19.61 6.30
C GLU A 240 -16.34 19.00 7.48
N CYS A 241 -15.50 18.00 7.24
CA CYS A 241 -14.64 17.43 8.28
C CYS A 241 -13.67 18.47 8.83
N ASN A 242 -12.99 19.21 7.95
CA ASN A 242 -12.02 20.23 8.36
C ASN A 242 -12.69 21.40 9.09
N ARG A 243 -13.95 21.72 8.78
CA ARG A 243 -14.74 22.69 9.57
C ARG A 243 -14.92 22.21 11.01
N TYR A 244 -15.36 20.97 11.24
CA TYR A 244 -15.50 20.42 12.59
C TYR A 244 -14.16 20.33 13.34
N ILE A 245 -13.07 20.03 12.63
CA ILE A 245 -11.71 20.08 13.20
C ILE A 245 -11.37 21.50 13.65
N GLY A 246 -11.62 22.50 12.80
CA GLY A 246 -11.38 23.91 13.11
C GLY A 246 -12.25 24.49 14.23
N GLU A 247 -13.45 23.93 14.42
CA GLU A 247 -14.36 24.25 15.53
C GLU A 247 -13.95 23.58 16.87
N ASP A 248 -12.90 22.75 16.87
CA ASP A 248 -12.42 21.96 18.00
C ASP A 248 -13.55 21.18 18.70
N VAL A 249 -14.37 20.49 17.90
CA VAL A 249 -15.49 19.71 18.42
C VAL A 249 -14.98 18.68 19.43
N LYS A 250 -15.65 18.61 20.57
CA LYS A 250 -15.28 17.75 21.68
C LYS A 250 -15.57 16.28 21.39
N VAL A 251 -14.68 15.42 21.89
CA VAL A 251 -14.79 13.95 21.85
C VAL A 251 -14.74 13.38 23.28
N TRP A 252 -15.58 12.39 23.59
CA TRP A 252 -15.54 11.68 24.86
C TRP A 252 -15.93 10.20 24.70
N ILE A 253 -15.58 9.39 25.70
CA ILE A 253 -15.83 7.95 25.73
C ILE A 253 -16.78 7.62 26.89
N ASP A 254 -17.91 7.00 26.55
CA ASP A 254 -18.80 6.38 27.54
C ASP A 254 -18.44 4.90 27.70
N PHE A 255 -18.24 4.45 28.93
CA PHE A 255 -17.92 3.07 29.28
C PHE A 255 -19.14 2.40 29.92
N SER A 256 -19.59 1.31 29.33
CA SER A 256 -20.72 0.51 29.80
C SER A 256 -20.34 -0.98 29.89
N VAL A 257 -21.10 -1.75 30.66
CA VAL A 257 -20.91 -3.20 30.75
C VAL A 257 -21.48 -3.86 29.49
N GLN A 258 -20.77 -4.83 28.92
CA GLN A 258 -21.31 -5.61 27.80
C GLN A 258 -22.62 -6.32 28.16
N GLY A 259 -23.61 -6.25 27.27
CA GLY A 259 -24.94 -6.84 27.49
C GLY A 259 -25.88 -5.98 28.32
N SER A 260 -25.51 -4.74 28.62
CA SER A 260 -26.39 -3.75 29.28
C SER A 260 -27.32 -2.99 28.32
N ALA A 261 -27.23 -3.25 27.01
CA ALA A 261 -28.12 -2.63 26.02
C ALA A 261 -29.58 -3.07 26.27
N THR A 262 -30.48 -2.11 26.27
CA THR A 262 -31.92 -2.30 26.55
C THR A 262 -32.80 -1.88 25.37
N THR A 263 -32.21 -1.27 24.33
CA THR A 263 -32.92 -0.76 23.16
C THR A 263 -32.27 -1.20 21.84
N GLU A 264 -33.06 -1.27 20.77
CA GLU A 264 -32.55 -1.60 19.41
C GLU A 264 -31.54 -0.57 18.88
N GLU A 265 -31.63 0.68 19.34
CA GLU A 265 -30.68 1.75 18.99
C GLU A 265 -29.31 1.50 19.65
N GLU A 266 -29.29 1.13 20.93
CA GLU A 266 -28.06 0.73 21.62
C GLU A 266 -27.45 -0.54 21.00
N GLU A 267 -28.28 -1.49 20.55
CA GLU A 267 -27.80 -2.66 19.81
C GLU A 267 -27.18 -2.28 18.47
N ARG A 268 -27.74 -1.30 17.74
CA ARG A 268 -27.15 -0.76 16.51
C ARG A 268 -25.80 -0.11 16.77
N GLU A 269 -25.68 0.71 17.82
CA GLU A 269 -24.44 1.38 18.19
C GLU A 269 -23.35 0.40 18.64
N ASN A 270 -23.75 -0.77 19.14
CA ASN A 270 -22.85 -1.86 19.53
C ASN A 270 -22.37 -2.72 18.35
N ARG A 271 -22.81 -2.45 17.10
CA ARG A 271 -22.29 -3.16 15.92
C ARG A 271 -20.79 -2.88 15.79
N GLY A 272 -19.99 -3.94 15.58
CA GLY A 272 -18.53 -3.84 15.43
C GLY A 272 -17.72 -4.23 16.67
N VAL A 273 -18.37 -4.51 17.81
CA VAL A 273 -17.71 -5.12 18.98
C VAL A 273 -17.28 -6.57 18.62
N PRO A 274 -15.99 -6.93 18.77
CA PRO A 274 -15.52 -8.28 18.44
C PRO A 274 -16.24 -9.38 19.24
N LYS A 275 -16.51 -10.53 18.63
CA LYS A 275 -17.23 -11.65 19.29
C LYS A 275 -16.44 -12.26 20.46
N ASP A 276 -15.12 -12.22 20.40
CA ASP A 276 -14.19 -12.68 21.43
C ASP A 276 -14.00 -11.66 22.57
N TYR A 277 -14.80 -10.58 22.56
CA TYR A 277 -14.87 -9.58 23.63
C TYR A 277 -15.78 -10.03 24.79
N SER A 278 -16.45 -11.18 24.66
CA SER A 278 -16.99 -11.95 25.79
C SER A 278 -15.94 -12.96 26.25
N GLY A 279 -15.63 -12.98 27.54
CA GLY A 279 -14.65 -13.84 28.22
C GLY A 279 -15.02 -15.32 28.27
N VAL A 280 -15.55 -15.87 27.18
CA VAL A 280 -15.80 -17.29 27.02
C VAL A 280 -15.05 -17.78 25.79
N SER A 281 -13.72 -17.88 25.89
CA SER A 281 -13.07 -19.00 25.19
C SER A 281 -13.51 -20.25 25.94
N SER A 282 -14.20 -21.13 25.24
CA SER A 282 -14.57 -22.45 25.73
C SER A 282 -13.30 -23.20 26.14
N GLY A 283 -12.93 -23.18 27.43
CA GLY A 283 -11.87 -24.04 27.96
C GLY A 283 -11.10 -23.53 29.19
N GLU A 284 -11.01 -22.21 29.43
CA GLU A 284 -10.14 -21.68 30.51
C GLU A 284 -10.94 -20.82 31.49
N LEU A 285 -11.83 -21.48 32.25
CA LEU A 285 -12.25 -21.01 33.57
C LEU A 285 -11.29 -21.57 34.63
N GLU A 286 -10.00 -21.66 34.33
CA GLU A 286 -8.99 -21.99 35.33
C GLU A 286 -8.42 -20.68 35.88
N LEU A 287 -8.96 -20.33 37.05
CA LEU A 287 -8.25 -19.64 38.12
C LEU A 287 -7.40 -18.45 37.65
N ARG A 288 -7.99 -17.25 37.74
CA ARG A 288 -7.23 -16.08 38.20
C ARG A 288 -6.63 -16.44 39.57
N GLU A 289 -5.46 -17.08 39.60
CA GLU A 289 -4.73 -17.34 40.85
C GLU A 289 -4.37 -15.99 41.47
N GLY A 290 -5.06 -15.64 42.56
CA GLY A 290 -4.70 -14.50 43.41
C GLY A 290 -5.80 -13.46 43.70
N GLY A 291 -6.99 -13.53 43.10
CA GLY A 291 -8.03 -12.51 43.36
C GLY A 291 -9.43 -13.10 43.40
N ARG A 292 -10.16 -12.87 44.48
CA ARG A 292 -11.56 -13.28 44.71
C ARG A 292 -12.39 -13.23 43.43
N ALA A 293 -13.22 -14.26 43.21
CA ALA A 293 -14.34 -14.18 42.26
C ALA A 293 -15.06 -12.84 42.48
N THR A 294 -14.91 -11.92 41.54
CA THR A 294 -15.55 -10.61 41.60
C THR A 294 -17.04 -10.85 41.51
N ALA A 295 -17.78 -10.72 42.61
CA ALA A 295 -19.23 -10.56 42.53
C ALA A 295 -19.53 -9.29 41.71
N GLY A 296 -20.38 -9.38 40.68
CA GLY A 296 -20.71 -8.26 39.81
C GLY A 296 -20.84 -8.65 38.33
N PRO A 297 -21.16 -7.70 37.44
CA PRO A 297 -21.37 -7.96 36.01
C PRO A 297 -20.18 -8.63 35.32
N PHE A 298 -18.95 -8.32 35.74
CA PHE A 298 -17.73 -8.90 35.17
C PHE A 298 -17.46 -10.35 35.64
N ALA A 299 -18.26 -10.89 36.58
CA ALA A 299 -18.13 -12.26 37.11
C ALA A 299 -18.25 -13.35 36.03
N ASN A 300 -19.07 -13.10 35.02
CA ASN A 300 -19.36 -14.04 33.93
C ASN A 300 -18.49 -13.76 32.69
N GLY A 301 -17.36 -13.08 32.84
CA GLY A 301 -16.46 -12.76 31.74
C GLY A 301 -16.97 -11.67 30.79
N GLN A 302 -17.98 -10.88 31.17
CA GLN A 302 -18.46 -9.76 30.33
C GLN A 302 -17.36 -8.71 30.14
N GLY A 303 -17.21 -8.15 28.94
CA GLY A 303 -16.26 -7.07 28.66
C GLY A 303 -16.81 -5.66 28.96
N VAL A 304 -16.03 -4.62 28.62
CA VAL A 304 -16.44 -3.20 28.71
C VAL A 304 -16.69 -2.62 27.32
N ILE A 305 -17.93 -2.27 27.01
CA ILE A 305 -18.25 -1.56 25.77
C ILE A 305 -17.86 -0.09 25.93
N ARG A 306 -17.23 0.45 24.88
CA ARG A 306 -16.81 1.84 24.79
C ARG A 306 -17.53 2.49 23.61
N HIS A 307 -18.29 3.54 23.86
CA HIS A 307 -18.86 4.38 22.81
C HIS A 307 -18.00 5.63 22.66
N CYS A 308 -17.44 5.81 21.47
CA CYS A 308 -16.82 7.07 21.06
C CYS A 308 -17.91 8.04 20.65
N ASN A 309 -17.93 9.20 21.29
CA ASN A 309 -18.89 10.24 21.00
C ASN A 309 -18.16 11.46 20.46
N ILE A 310 -18.61 11.96 19.31
CA ILE A 310 -18.23 13.27 18.77
C ILE A 310 -19.45 14.17 18.92
N THR A 311 -19.30 15.29 19.62
CA THR A 311 -20.43 16.16 20.02
C THR A 311 -21.40 16.41 18.87
N ALA A 312 -22.65 15.97 19.03
CA ALA A 312 -23.75 16.12 18.07
C ALA A 312 -23.52 15.49 16.68
N ILE A 313 -22.45 14.71 16.48
CA ILE A 313 -22.04 14.17 15.18
C ILE A 313 -22.05 12.65 15.14
N ASP A 314 -21.38 12.01 16.08
CA ASP A 314 -21.18 10.56 16.07
C ASP A 314 -21.38 9.96 17.46
N ARG A 315 -21.90 8.74 17.51
CA ARG A 315 -21.88 7.88 18.70
C ARG A 315 -21.77 6.42 18.26
N ASN A 316 -20.56 5.89 18.29
CA ASN A 316 -20.26 4.56 17.76
C ASN A 316 -19.41 3.74 18.72
N ALA A 317 -19.66 2.43 18.83
CA ALA A 317 -18.80 1.54 19.60
C ALA A 317 -17.38 1.51 19.01
N CYS A 318 -16.37 1.72 19.84
CA CYS A 318 -14.98 1.76 19.41
C CYS A 318 -14.01 1.28 20.49
N CYS A 319 -13.15 0.32 20.14
CA CYS A 319 -12.12 -0.21 21.04
C CYS A 319 -10.79 0.58 21.01
N GLY A 320 -10.57 1.43 20.01
CA GLY A 320 -9.31 2.17 19.83
C GLY A 320 -9.12 3.39 20.72
N THR A 321 -7.93 3.97 20.71
CA THR A 321 -7.64 5.21 21.43
C THR A 321 -8.06 6.42 20.59
N GLN A 322 -8.70 7.41 21.22
CA GLN A 322 -9.30 8.56 20.55
C GLN A 322 -8.76 9.85 21.15
N LEU A 323 -8.61 10.89 20.34
CA LEU A 323 -8.27 12.23 20.84
C LEU A 323 -9.45 12.80 21.67
N PRO A 324 -9.20 13.66 22.67
CA PRO A 324 -10.27 14.26 23.48
C PRO A 324 -11.01 15.41 22.77
N SER A 325 -10.51 15.87 21.63
CA SER A 325 -11.15 16.84 20.75
C SER A 325 -10.62 16.67 19.32
N LEU A 326 -11.24 17.34 18.35
CA LEU A 326 -10.84 17.22 16.95
C LEU A 326 -9.64 18.09 16.58
N SER A 327 -9.36 19.21 17.26
CA SER A 327 -8.28 20.13 16.89
C SER A 327 -6.89 19.49 16.74
N PRO A 328 -6.45 18.53 17.60
CA PRO A 328 -5.15 17.88 17.43
C PRO A 328 -5.01 17.07 16.12
N ILE A 329 -6.11 16.75 15.44
CA ILE A 329 -6.09 16.16 14.10
C ILE A 329 -5.49 17.16 13.09
N SER A 330 -5.54 18.46 13.37
CA SER A 330 -5.09 19.56 12.50
C SER A 330 -5.87 19.67 11.19
N PHE A 331 -5.79 18.67 10.33
CA PHE A 331 -6.58 18.57 9.11
C PHE A 331 -6.72 17.11 8.68
N ILE A 332 -7.77 16.85 7.91
CA ILE A 332 -7.96 15.63 7.13
C ILE A 332 -7.85 15.98 5.65
N HIS A 333 -7.27 15.08 4.86
CA HIS A 333 -7.27 15.17 3.42
C HIS A 333 -7.86 13.88 2.85
N VAL A 334 -8.93 14.01 2.08
CA VAL A 334 -9.58 12.95 1.33
C VAL A 334 -8.84 12.83 0.00
N LEU A 335 -8.26 11.65 -0.24
CA LEU A 335 -7.55 11.42 -1.49
C LEU A 335 -8.57 11.38 -2.64
N PRO A 336 -8.28 12.01 -3.77
CA PRO A 336 -9.25 12.09 -4.85
C PRO A 336 -9.72 10.71 -5.35
N PRO A 337 -11.01 10.54 -5.65
CA PRO A 337 -11.54 9.31 -6.22
C PRO A 337 -10.86 8.95 -7.54
N SER A 338 -10.85 7.66 -7.89
CA SER A 338 -10.28 7.17 -9.15
C SER A 338 -11.09 7.57 -10.40
N THR A 339 -12.30 8.08 -10.23
CA THR A 339 -13.09 8.66 -11.33
C THR A 339 -12.40 9.91 -11.89
N PRO A 340 -12.59 10.25 -13.18
CA PRO A 340 -12.10 11.52 -13.73
C PRO A 340 -12.59 12.73 -12.92
N TRP A 341 -11.75 13.75 -12.81
CA TRP A 341 -12.03 14.95 -11.99
C TRP A 341 -13.22 15.78 -12.49
N ASP A 342 -13.52 15.69 -13.78
CA ASP A 342 -14.64 16.33 -14.47
C ASP A 342 -15.88 15.44 -14.60
N SER A 343 -15.83 14.22 -14.06
CA SER A 343 -16.94 13.26 -14.14
C SER A 343 -17.99 13.54 -13.06
N ALA A 344 -19.23 13.78 -13.50
CA ALA A 344 -20.41 13.76 -12.62
C ALA A 344 -20.93 12.35 -12.29
N LYS A 345 -20.31 11.30 -12.85
CA LYS A 345 -20.73 9.90 -12.65
C LYS A 345 -20.10 9.30 -11.40
N THR A 346 -20.92 8.54 -10.67
CA THR A 346 -20.48 7.71 -9.53
C THR A 346 -20.45 6.23 -9.95
N THR A 347 -19.68 5.42 -9.23
CA THR A 347 -19.66 3.96 -9.43
C THR A 347 -20.67 3.29 -8.51
N SER A 348 -21.53 2.41 -9.03
CA SER A 348 -22.53 1.69 -8.21
C SER A 348 -21.94 0.54 -7.37
N THR A 349 -20.66 0.24 -7.54
CA THR A 349 -19.95 -0.79 -6.79
C THR A 349 -19.30 -0.21 -5.53
N PRO A 350 -19.19 -1.00 -4.44
CA PRO A 350 -18.43 -0.60 -3.28
C PRO A 350 -17.02 -0.16 -3.63
N THR A 351 -16.55 0.92 -3.01
CA THR A 351 -15.21 1.46 -3.25
C THR A 351 -14.53 1.86 -1.97
N ARG A 352 -13.20 1.94 -2.02
CA ARG A 352 -12.39 2.48 -0.93
C ARG A 352 -12.16 3.97 -1.16
N LEU A 353 -12.67 4.78 -0.24
CA LEU A 353 -12.28 6.18 -0.11
C LEU A 353 -11.04 6.24 0.78
N PHE A 354 -9.93 6.66 0.20
CA PHE A 354 -8.68 6.84 0.94
C PHE A 354 -8.62 8.23 1.57
N PHE A 355 -8.01 8.33 2.74
CA PHE A 355 -7.83 9.61 3.44
C PHE A 355 -6.55 9.58 4.27
N VAL A 356 -6.07 10.75 4.68
CA VAL A 356 -4.99 10.92 5.65
C VAL A 356 -5.37 12.01 6.65
N ALA A 357 -4.95 11.88 7.91
CA ALA A 357 -5.25 12.85 8.96
C ALA A 357 -4.01 13.13 9.84
N GLY A 358 -3.94 14.30 10.46
CA GLY A 358 -2.92 14.63 11.46
C GLY A 358 -1.47 14.47 10.99
N PRO A 359 -0.58 13.94 11.84
CA PRO A 359 0.83 13.74 11.49
C PRO A 359 1.03 12.93 10.19
N ARG A 360 0.14 11.97 9.90
CA ARG A 360 0.16 11.21 8.65
C ARG A 360 -0.10 12.11 7.44
N ALA A 361 -1.09 12.99 7.52
CA ALA A 361 -1.42 13.92 6.46
C ALA A 361 -0.26 14.88 6.18
N ALA A 362 0.40 15.39 7.23
CA ALA A 362 1.58 16.23 7.07
C ALA A 362 2.74 15.51 6.36
N ARG A 363 2.99 14.23 6.68
CA ARG A 363 4.00 13.41 5.99
C ARG A 363 3.61 13.14 4.53
N HIS A 364 2.36 12.76 4.30
CA HIS A 364 1.81 12.52 2.96
C HIS A 364 1.97 13.77 2.07
N LEU A 365 1.60 14.95 2.57
CA LEU A 365 1.76 16.22 1.86
C LEU A 365 3.22 16.53 1.53
N ARG A 366 4.16 16.29 2.47
CA ARG A 366 5.60 16.47 2.21
C ARG A 366 6.08 15.54 1.11
N GLU A 367 5.66 14.28 1.12
CA GLU A 367 6.03 13.30 0.09
C GLU A 367 5.45 13.66 -1.27
N ALA A 368 4.16 14.01 -1.34
CA ALA A 368 3.49 14.46 -2.56
C ALA A 368 4.13 15.74 -3.13
N SER A 369 4.41 16.74 -2.29
CA SER A 369 5.06 17.99 -2.70
C SER A 369 6.46 17.77 -3.26
N ARG A 370 7.24 16.88 -2.63
CA ARG A 370 8.58 16.47 -3.12
C ARG A 370 8.49 15.69 -4.43
N ALA A 371 7.51 14.77 -4.56
CA ALA A 371 7.29 14.02 -5.79
C ALA A 371 6.92 14.94 -6.96
N LEU A 372 5.97 15.86 -6.75
CA LEU A 372 5.58 16.86 -7.74
C LEU A 372 6.77 17.72 -8.19
N SER A 373 7.62 18.13 -7.25
CA SER A 373 8.82 18.92 -7.54
C SER A 373 9.83 18.13 -8.38
N ARG A 374 10.07 16.85 -8.06
CA ARG A 374 10.95 15.98 -8.86
C ARG A 374 10.39 15.75 -10.27
N SER A 375 9.09 15.54 -10.41
CA SER A 375 8.46 15.37 -11.73
C SER A 375 8.56 16.64 -12.57
N ALA A 376 8.39 17.82 -11.97
CA ALA A 376 8.59 19.11 -12.63
C ALA A 376 10.03 19.30 -13.12
N GLN A 377 11.02 18.92 -12.30
CA GLN A 377 12.44 18.96 -12.67
C GLN A 377 12.77 18.04 -13.86
N VAL A 378 12.22 16.81 -13.88
CA VAL A 378 12.40 15.89 -15.03
C VAL A 378 11.84 16.49 -16.32
N MET A 379 10.74 17.24 -16.23
CA MET A 379 10.12 17.90 -17.37
C MET A 379 10.74 19.27 -17.70
N GLY A 380 11.66 19.78 -16.87
CA GLY A 380 12.32 21.07 -17.04
C GLY A 380 11.37 22.27 -16.94
N VAL A 381 10.29 22.18 -16.15
CA VAL A 381 9.27 23.24 -16.01
C VAL A 381 8.98 23.56 -14.55
N GLY A 382 8.31 24.69 -14.31
CA GLY A 382 7.75 25.02 -13.00
C GLY A 382 6.64 24.05 -12.59
N ARG A 383 6.37 23.95 -11.27
CA ARG A 383 5.33 23.05 -10.74
C ARG A 383 3.93 23.38 -11.26
N SER A 384 3.62 24.67 -11.43
CA SER A 384 2.34 25.14 -11.99
C SER A 384 2.09 24.66 -13.41
N ASP A 385 3.17 24.51 -14.19
CA ASP A 385 3.09 24.26 -15.63
C ASP A 385 3.26 22.77 -15.95
N LEU A 386 3.52 21.93 -14.95
CA LEU A 386 3.81 20.51 -15.15
C LEU A 386 2.66 19.79 -15.87
N THR A 387 1.43 19.99 -15.42
CA THR A 387 0.26 19.30 -16.00
C THR A 387 0.07 19.67 -17.47
N GLU A 388 0.14 20.97 -17.79
CA GLU A 388 0.04 21.44 -19.18
C GLU A 388 1.19 20.91 -20.03
N ARG A 389 2.43 20.93 -19.50
CA ARG A 389 3.60 20.38 -20.19
C ARG A 389 3.46 18.89 -20.47
N LEU A 390 2.94 18.11 -19.53
CA LEU A 390 2.70 16.67 -19.70
C LEU A 390 1.66 16.42 -20.81
N GLN A 391 0.53 17.12 -20.77
CA GLN A 391 -0.51 17.00 -21.81
C GLN A 391 0.03 17.36 -23.20
N ARG A 392 0.81 18.44 -23.30
CA ARG A 392 1.44 18.85 -24.55
C ARG A 392 2.46 17.82 -25.04
N THR A 393 3.31 17.30 -24.16
CA THR A 393 4.29 16.26 -24.52
C THR A 393 3.61 14.99 -25.01
N GLU A 394 2.52 14.56 -24.37
CA GLU A 394 1.72 13.41 -24.82
C GLU A 394 1.12 13.64 -26.21
N LYS A 395 0.53 14.81 -26.44
CA LYS A 395 0.00 15.19 -27.77
C LYS A 395 1.09 15.18 -28.84
N VAL A 396 2.24 15.79 -28.58
CA VAL A 396 3.38 15.81 -29.50
C VAL A 396 3.91 14.40 -29.76
N ARG A 397 3.96 13.54 -28.74
CA ARG A 397 4.36 12.13 -28.90
C ARG A 397 3.43 11.41 -29.87
N PHE A 398 2.11 11.57 -29.69
CA PHE A 398 1.11 10.98 -30.56
C PHE A 398 1.22 11.49 -32.00
N GLU A 399 1.30 12.80 -32.20
CA GLU A 399 1.46 13.42 -33.52
C GLU A 399 2.78 13.01 -34.20
N THR A 400 3.84 12.79 -33.43
CA THR A 400 5.12 12.30 -33.96
C THR A 400 5.02 10.86 -34.42
N ALA A 401 4.35 9.99 -33.66
CA ALA A 401 4.11 8.60 -34.05
C ALA A 401 3.28 8.50 -35.34
N GLU A 402 2.23 9.32 -35.47
CA GLU A 402 1.41 9.35 -36.70
C GLU A 402 2.19 9.86 -37.91
N ARG A 403 3.03 10.90 -37.74
CA ARG A 403 3.93 11.38 -38.81
C ARG A 403 4.98 10.35 -39.19
N GLU A 404 5.56 9.66 -38.21
CA GLU A 404 6.52 8.58 -38.46
C GLU A 404 5.86 7.45 -39.27
N LYS A 405 4.64 7.05 -38.89
CA LYS A 405 3.86 6.03 -39.62
C LYS A 405 3.57 6.46 -41.06
N ALA A 406 3.16 7.71 -41.28
CA ALA A 406 2.92 8.25 -42.62
C ALA A 406 4.19 8.24 -43.49
N LEU A 407 5.32 8.68 -42.94
CA LEU A 407 6.62 8.65 -43.63
C LEU A 407 7.08 7.23 -43.93
N LYS A 408 6.85 6.27 -43.03
CA LYS A 408 7.12 4.85 -43.29
C LYS A 408 6.28 4.32 -44.45
N ILE A 409 5.00 4.67 -44.51
CA ILE A 409 4.13 4.28 -45.64
C ILE A 409 4.65 4.88 -46.95
N GLU A 410 5.03 6.16 -46.96
CA GLU A 410 5.59 6.80 -48.16
C GLU A 410 6.92 6.17 -48.60
N LEU A 411 7.84 5.95 -47.66
CA LEU A 411 9.12 5.32 -47.92
C LEU A 411 8.95 3.90 -48.49
N THR A 412 8.08 3.09 -47.87
CA THR A 412 7.84 1.72 -48.33
C THR A 412 7.21 1.69 -49.72
N ARG A 413 6.32 2.64 -50.03
CA ARG A 413 5.78 2.84 -51.38
C ARG A 413 6.88 3.15 -52.39
N LEU A 414 7.76 4.11 -52.11
CA LEU A 414 8.87 4.49 -53.01
C LEU A 414 9.85 3.34 -53.24
N LEU A 415 10.18 2.58 -52.18
CA LEU A 415 11.05 1.41 -52.28
C LEU A 415 10.41 0.30 -53.12
N GLY A 416 9.11 0.06 -52.98
CA GLY A 416 8.38 -0.90 -53.80
C GLY A 416 8.33 -0.49 -55.28
N GLN A 417 8.14 0.80 -55.56
CA GLN A 417 8.18 1.35 -56.92
C GLN A 417 9.58 1.25 -57.54
N SER A 418 10.64 1.58 -56.81
CA SER A 418 12.02 1.42 -57.28
C SER A 418 12.37 -0.05 -57.51
N ALA A 419 11.86 -0.96 -56.67
CA ALA A 419 12.00 -2.40 -56.91
C ALA A 419 11.30 -2.84 -58.21
N ALA A 420 10.16 -2.23 -58.55
CA ALA A 420 9.42 -2.54 -59.78
C ALA A 420 10.16 -2.11 -61.07
N GLU A 421 11.14 -1.20 -60.96
CA GLU A 421 12.05 -0.85 -62.06
C GLU A 421 13.06 -1.97 -62.36
N GLN A 422 13.32 -2.87 -61.40
CA GLN A 422 14.18 -4.05 -61.59
C GLN A 422 13.54 -5.11 -62.50
N GLY A 423 12.20 -5.06 -62.70
CA GLY A 423 11.44 -5.97 -63.55
C GLY A 423 10.44 -6.85 -62.77
N ASP A 424 9.94 -7.90 -63.43
CA ASP A 424 8.91 -8.80 -62.87
C ASP A 424 9.44 -9.73 -61.77
N ARG A 425 10.75 -9.68 -61.49
CA ARG A 425 11.39 -10.38 -60.39
C ARG A 425 12.36 -9.42 -59.71
N ALA A 426 12.09 -9.06 -58.46
CA ALA A 426 12.88 -8.03 -57.76
C ALA A 426 13.28 -8.47 -56.35
N LYS A 427 14.38 -7.87 -55.86
CA LYS A 427 14.74 -7.96 -54.44
C LYS A 427 14.92 -6.58 -53.83
N VAL A 428 14.55 -6.47 -52.56
CA VAL A 428 14.81 -5.29 -51.74
C VAL A 428 15.47 -5.74 -50.45
N VAL A 429 16.69 -5.32 -50.19
CA VAL A 429 17.41 -5.62 -48.95
C VAL A 429 17.59 -4.33 -48.17
N ARG A 430 17.23 -4.34 -46.88
CA ARG A 430 17.32 -3.19 -45.99
C ARG A 430 18.10 -3.52 -44.73
N SER A 431 19.02 -2.64 -44.36
CA SER A 431 19.80 -2.71 -43.13
C SER A 431 19.45 -1.59 -42.14
N ALA A 432 18.33 -0.88 -42.35
CA ALA A 432 17.90 0.23 -41.50
C ALA A 432 16.96 -0.24 -40.37
N PRO A 433 17.31 -0.03 -39.08
CA PRO A 433 16.51 -0.48 -37.93
C PRO A 433 15.08 0.08 -37.91
N ALA A 434 14.89 1.32 -38.37
CA ALA A 434 13.57 1.97 -38.42
C ALA A 434 12.53 1.27 -39.32
N THR A 435 12.96 0.32 -40.14
CA THR A 435 12.13 -0.49 -41.05
C THR A 435 12.34 -2.00 -40.84
N HIS A 436 12.80 -2.39 -39.64
CA HIS A 436 12.98 -3.78 -39.26
C HIS A 436 11.70 -4.36 -38.65
N ASP A 437 10.65 -4.39 -39.46
CA ASP A 437 9.36 -4.93 -39.09
C ASP A 437 8.63 -5.46 -40.34
N TYR A 438 7.65 -6.35 -40.12
CA TYR A 438 6.90 -6.96 -41.22
C TYR A 438 5.94 -6.01 -41.91
N ASP A 439 5.48 -4.95 -41.23
CA ASP A 439 4.56 -3.98 -41.81
C ASP A 439 5.29 -3.16 -42.89
N ALA A 440 6.52 -2.74 -42.61
CA ALA A 440 7.38 -2.04 -43.57
C ALA A 440 7.72 -2.92 -44.77
N LEU A 441 8.16 -4.17 -44.54
CA LEU A 441 8.48 -5.10 -45.64
C LEU A 441 7.25 -5.45 -46.47
N SER A 442 6.09 -5.64 -45.83
CA SER A 442 4.82 -5.88 -46.52
C SER A 442 4.35 -4.65 -47.31
N GLY A 443 4.61 -3.43 -46.79
CA GLY A 443 4.36 -2.18 -47.50
C GLY A 443 5.17 -2.08 -48.79
N VAL A 444 6.46 -2.41 -48.74
CA VAL A 444 7.34 -2.48 -49.93
C VAL A 444 6.83 -3.50 -50.92
N ALA A 445 6.54 -4.71 -50.44
CA ALA A 445 6.13 -5.82 -51.29
C ALA A 445 4.75 -5.58 -51.93
N GLY A 446 3.82 -4.96 -51.20
CA GLY A 446 2.52 -4.53 -51.69
C GLY A 446 2.66 -3.48 -52.80
N ALA A 447 3.42 -2.40 -52.56
CA ALA A 447 3.63 -1.35 -53.54
C ALA A 447 4.33 -1.85 -54.83
N TYR A 448 5.25 -2.81 -54.70
CA TYR A 448 5.81 -3.52 -55.85
C TYR A 448 4.73 -4.28 -56.64
N CYS A 449 3.90 -5.09 -55.97
CA CYS A 449 2.85 -5.89 -56.62
C CYS A 449 1.75 -5.02 -57.26
N ASP A 450 1.56 -3.79 -56.78
CA ASP A 450 0.66 -2.82 -57.40
C ASP A 450 1.22 -2.30 -58.72
N ALA A 451 2.53 -2.03 -58.80
CA ALA A 451 3.21 -1.62 -60.02
C ALA A 451 3.48 -2.79 -60.99
N ARG A 452 3.66 -4.01 -60.48
CA ARG A 452 3.95 -5.25 -61.22
C ARG A 452 2.99 -6.37 -60.79
N PRO A 453 1.75 -6.40 -61.32
CA PRO A 453 0.75 -7.38 -60.90
C PRO A 453 1.18 -8.84 -61.09
N GLU A 454 1.92 -9.14 -62.16
CA GLU A 454 2.40 -10.49 -62.49
C GLU A 454 3.78 -10.81 -61.88
N GLY A 455 4.39 -9.85 -61.19
CA GLY A 455 5.74 -9.99 -60.66
C GLY A 455 5.82 -10.66 -59.29
N VAL A 456 7.05 -10.96 -58.85
CA VAL A 456 7.37 -11.46 -57.51
C VAL A 456 8.53 -10.68 -56.89
N VAL A 457 8.40 -10.35 -55.61
CA VAL A 457 9.43 -9.61 -54.87
C VAL A 457 9.83 -10.32 -53.59
N VAL A 458 11.14 -10.29 -53.30
CA VAL A 458 11.71 -10.70 -52.01
C VAL A 458 12.19 -9.44 -51.27
N ALA A 459 11.47 -9.04 -50.24
CA ALA A 459 11.83 -7.95 -49.35
C ALA A 459 12.47 -8.48 -48.06
N VAL A 460 13.67 -8.02 -47.74
CA VAL A 460 14.48 -8.47 -46.60
C VAL A 460 14.84 -7.29 -45.72
N SER A 461 14.70 -7.45 -44.41
CA SER A 461 15.31 -6.57 -43.41
C SER A 461 16.34 -7.34 -42.58
N CYS A 462 17.60 -6.94 -42.70
CA CYS A 462 18.76 -7.53 -42.02
C CYS A 462 19.39 -6.58 -40.98
N ALA A 463 18.68 -5.52 -40.59
CA ALA A 463 19.15 -4.52 -39.64
C ALA A 463 19.38 -5.09 -38.22
N GLU A 464 18.52 -6.02 -37.80
CA GLU A 464 18.61 -6.70 -36.50
C GLU A 464 18.48 -8.22 -36.68
N LYS A 465 18.66 -8.95 -35.56
CA LYS A 465 18.50 -10.41 -35.53
C LYS A 465 17.20 -10.77 -34.81
N PRO A 466 16.42 -11.73 -35.34
CA PRO A 466 16.61 -12.41 -36.62
C PRO A 466 16.29 -11.51 -37.83
N ALA A 467 16.89 -11.80 -38.98
CA ALA A 467 16.52 -11.12 -40.22
C ALA A 467 15.08 -11.47 -40.60
N LEU A 468 14.35 -10.49 -41.15
CA LEU A 468 12.97 -10.64 -41.56
C LEU A 468 12.89 -10.70 -43.08
N VAL A 469 12.09 -11.62 -43.61
CA VAL A 469 11.90 -11.82 -45.05
C VAL A 469 10.41 -11.84 -45.36
N VAL A 470 10.02 -11.14 -46.42
CA VAL A 470 8.70 -11.19 -47.03
C VAL A 470 8.86 -11.50 -48.51
N VAL A 471 8.20 -12.56 -48.97
CA VAL A 471 8.06 -12.89 -50.39
C VAL A 471 6.60 -12.65 -50.78
N GLN A 472 6.36 -11.85 -51.81
CA GLN A 472 5.00 -11.53 -52.25
C GLN A 472 4.84 -11.52 -53.77
N SER A 473 3.71 -12.05 -54.24
CA SER A 473 3.19 -11.94 -55.60
C SER A 473 1.66 -12.02 -55.57
N LYS A 474 0.96 -11.47 -56.57
CA LYS A 474 -0.48 -11.74 -56.74
C LYS A 474 -0.74 -13.17 -57.22
N ASN A 475 0.25 -13.82 -57.84
CA ASN A 475 0.23 -15.25 -58.13
C ASN A 475 0.76 -16.04 -56.92
N GLU A 476 -0.14 -16.69 -56.19
CA GLU A 476 0.22 -17.46 -54.99
C GLU A 476 1.17 -18.63 -55.29
N GLY A 477 1.03 -19.28 -56.45
CA GLY A 477 1.91 -20.36 -56.87
C GLY A 477 3.36 -19.86 -57.03
N GLU A 478 3.52 -18.69 -57.64
CA GLU A 478 4.83 -18.08 -57.88
C GLU A 478 5.48 -17.61 -56.56
N ALA A 479 4.74 -16.92 -55.70
CA ALA A 479 5.24 -16.51 -54.39
C ALA A 479 5.66 -17.72 -53.53
N LYS A 480 4.88 -18.79 -53.56
CA LYS A 480 5.20 -20.03 -52.83
C LYS A 480 6.46 -20.69 -53.39
N LYS A 481 6.58 -20.79 -54.71
CA LYS A 481 7.75 -21.37 -55.39
C LYS A 481 9.04 -20.63 -55.00
N VAL A 482 9.05 -19.30 -55.09
CA VAL A 482 10.21 -18.46 -54.70
C VAL A 482 10.50 -18.60 -53.20
N PHE A 483 9.47 -18.61 -52.35
CA PHE A 483 9.64 -18.77 -50.91
C PHE A 483 10.23 -20.14 -50.52
N ASP A 484 9.73 -21.23 -51.12
CA ASP A 484 10.23 -22.59 -50.87
C ASP A 484 11.67 -22.75 -51.39
N ALA A 485 12.00 -22.18 -52.55
CA ALA A 485 13.35 -22.14 -53.08
C ALA A 485 14.32 -21.37 -52.17
N LEU A 486 13.90 -20.20 -51.68
CA LEU A 486 14.67 -19.39 -50.74
C LEU A 486 14.88 -20.12 -49.42
N LYS A 487 13.82 -20.71 -48.86
CA LYS A 487 13.90 -21.51 -47.64
C LYS A 487 14.86 -22.69 -47.80
N GLY A 488 14.80 -23.40 -48.92
CA GLY A 488 15.76 -24.47 -49.25
C GLY A 488 17.22 -23.96 -49.31
N GLY A 489 17.45 -22.81 -49.94
CA GLY A 489 18.77 -22.18 -50.04
C GLY A 489 19.36 -21.73 -48.71
N LEU A 490 18.52 -21.29 -47.77
CA LEU A 490 18.92 -20.77 -46.45
C LEU A 490 19.04 -21.84 -45.35
N THR A 491 18.51 -23.05 -45.58
CA THR A 491 18.44 -24.15 -44.57
C THR A 491 19.48 -25.25 -44.78
N LYS A 492 20.49 -25.04 -45.63
CA LYS A 492 21.44 -26.10 -46.07
C LYS A 492 22.13 -26.88 -44.94
N GLU A 493 22.40 -26.23 -43.80
CA GLU A 493 23.10 -26.86 -42.66
C GLU A 493 22.19 -27.06 -41.43
N ASP A 494 21.14 -26.25 -41.29
CA ASP A 494 20.20 -26.31 -40.17
C ASP A 494 18.79 -25.91 -40.62
N LYS A 495 17.87 -26.88 -40.56
CA LYS A 495 16.45 -26.67 -40.92
C LYS A 495 15.70 -25.79 -39.94
N SER A 496 16.21 -25.60 -38.72
CA SER A 496 15.60 -24.76 -37.68
C SER A 496 15.89 -23.26 -37.87
N ARG A 497 16.85 -22.91 -38.74
CA ARG A 497 17.31 -21.54 -39.02
C ARG A 497 16.24 -20.64 -39.63
N VAL A 498 15.33 -21.19 -40.42
CA VAL A 498 14.27 -20.43 -41.10
C VAL A 498 12.91 -20.86 -40.61
N LYS A 499 12.23 -19.97 -39.89
CA LYS A 499 10.87 -20.20 -39.40
C LYS A 499 9.91 -19.20 -40.02
N GLY A 500 8.95 -19.73 -40.78
CA GLY A 500 8.05 -18.91 -41.56
C GLY A 500 7.07 -19.71 -42.40
N GLY A 501 6.08 -19.01 -42.92
CA GLY A 501 5.02 -19.53 -43.75
C GLY A 501 4.19 -18.40 -44.33
N GLY A 502 3.18 -18.75 -45.11
CA GLY A 502 2.36 -17.77 -45.81
C GLY A 502 1.19 -18.42 -46.53
N ALA A 503 0.31 -17.57 -47.01
CA ALA A 503 -0.84 -17.92 -47.83
C ALA A 503 -1.28 -16.68 -48.62
N ARG A 504 -2.13 -16.88 -49.63
CA ARG A 504 -2.71 -15.79 -50.44
C ARG A 504 -1.64 -14.88 -51.05
N GLY A 505 -0.58 -15.49 -51.56
CA GLY A 505 0.50 -14.78 -52.26
C GLY A 505 1.46 -13.99 -51.38
N ARG A 506 1.37 -14.08 -50.04
CA ARG A 506 2.33 -13.45 -49.12
C ARG A 506 2.92 -14.46 -48.14
N PHE A 507 4.25 -14.57 -48.14
CA PHE A 507 5.01 -15.49 -47.30
C PHE A 507 6.04 -14.74 -46.47
N MET A 508 6.10 -15.03 -45.17
CA MET A 508 6.95 -14.32 -44.22
C MET A 508 7.83 -15.31 -43.45
N ALA A 509 9.09 -14.94 -43.22
CA ALA A 509 10.00 -15.76 -42.45
C ALA A 509 10.97 -14.94 -41.59
N LYS A 510 11.30 -15.50 -40.43
CA LYS A 510 12.46 -15.10 -39.64
C LYS A 510 13.64 -16.01 -40.01
N VAL A 511 14.80 -15.41 -40.21
CA VAL A 511 16.05 -16.10 -40.53
C VAL A 511 17.06 -15.82 -39.43
N GLU A 512 17.36 -16.85 -38.65
CA GLU A 512 18.34 -16.80 -37.56
C GLU A 512 19.77 -16.75 -38.11
N GLY A 513 20.68 -16.20 -37.32
CA GLY A 513 22.10 -16.07 -37.67
C GLY A 513 22.47 -14.75 -38.34
N LYS A 514 23.68 -14.68 -38.90
CA LYS A 514 24.18 -13.48 -39.60
C LYS A 514 23.64 -13.48 -41.03
N TRP A 515 23.10 -12.36 -41.48
CA TRP A 515 22.78 -12.15 -42.89
C TRP A 515 24.02 -11.63 -43.61
N GLY A 516 24.43 -12.26 -44.71
CA GLY A 516 25.59 -11.88 -45.49
C GLY A 516 25.52 -12.34 -46.94
N PRO A 517 26.67 -12.37 -47.65
CA PRO A 517 26.71 -12.66 -49.08
C PRO A 517 26.08 -14.00 -49.49
N GLY A 518 26.21 -15.04 -48.65
CA GLY A 518 25.61 -16.35 -48.93
C GLY A 518 24.08 -16.35 -48.86
N GLU A 519 23.50 -15.58 -47.95
CA GLU A 519 22.06 -15.38 -47.87
C GLU A 519 21.53 -14.53 -49.03
N GLU A 520 22.28 -13.52 -49.47
CA GLU A 520 21.94 -12.73 -50.65
C GLU A 520 21.99 -13.55 -51.94
N GLU A 521 22.99 -14.43 -52.10
CA GLU A 521 23.07 -15.36 -53.22
C GLU A 521 21.90 -16.35 -53.23
N ALA A 522 21.42 -16.77 -52.05
CA ALA A 522 20.24 -17.61 -51.93
C ALA A 522 18.96 -16.88 -52.41
N VAL A 523 18.84 -15.57 -52.16
CA VAL A 523 17.76 -14.73 -52.70
C VAL A 523 17.84 -14.66 -54.22
N ASP A 524 19.03 -14.41 -54.78
CA ASP A 524 19.22 -14.32 -56.23
C ASP A 524 18.90 -15.64 -56.94
N LYS A 525 19.33 -16.77 -56.38
CA LYS A 525 19.01 -18.11 -56.89
C LYS A 525 17.52 -18.41 -56.81
N ALA A 526 16.84 -18.00 -55.74
CA ALA A 526 15.39 -18.19 -55.61
C ALA A 526 14.61 -17.36 -56.63
N LEU A 527 15.06 -16.15 -56.93
CA LEU A 527 14.46 -15.29 -57.96
C LEU A 527 14.77 -15.76 -59.39
N ALA A 528 15.86 -16.51 -59.63
CA ALA A 528 16.18 -17.02 -60.96
C ALA A 528 15.42 -18.30 -61.37
N GLN A 529 14.76 -18.98 -60.43
CA GLN A 529 14.05 -20.25 -60.65
C GLN A 529 12.60 -20.06 -61.08
#